data_AF-A0A2T2RCZ6-F1
#
_entry.id   AF-A0A2T2RCZ6-F1
#
_cell.length_a   1.000
_cell.length_b   1.000
_cell.length_c   1.000
_cell.angle_alpha   90.00
_cell.angle_beta   90.00
_cell.angle_gamma   90.00
#
_symmetry.space_group_name_H-M   'P 1'
#
loop_
_entity.id
_entity.type
_entity.pdbx_description
1 polymer ?
#
loop_
_entity_poly.entity_id
_entity_poly.type
_entity_poly.pdbx_seq_one_letter_code
_entity_poly.pdbx_strand_id
1 'polypeptide(L)'
;MLVCLLQNLDGFRLFCWICLTLVTICFPLSAIATPQKQTDLAQQNSTSNKEKIEFQVILVGLIAGDRNEIPSVLVRGKVDEPDAVKFQNWKVPYDSILKVLNIETQSLGNGKVRLNSPGFVTRLNLNQLSEDPKLGPVLSIHEIEEKFGVEARFDINQYAIVLSAPWIGQQRRGPRGFEREQEPQLEGLPKIDPAAFNVTVAEQITTFTPASGFRNSNVEGELTAIGTFLGGSYQIAIDQPNLQQTESWQLDNFQYFRPSSNGDWDFIAGEQTPFWIEQGQGEYWGLTYLRREGSDAPSLEFSDVTSEGRLETDTFRRDITGEAEPGTLVQLTRGRQEEVLDEVLVGEDGVYRFEDVPFGGRGFQQEYQVLLFPEGQLTLDPEVRTVSFRPLPEQLPSGSVNWLISAGARRKSNKFFWQIF
;
A
#
# COMPACT_ATOMS: atom_id res chain seq x y z
N MET A 1 51.44 3.43 8.15
CA MET A 1 52.75 3.26 8.82
C MET A 1 53.02 4.56 9.57
N LEU A 2 53.46 4.52 10.84
CA LEU A 2 52.98 5.39 11.95
C LEU A 2 51.48 5.15 12.21
N VAL A 3 50.97 4.70 13.36
CA VAL A 3 51.50 4.35 14.72
C VAL A 3 51.73 5.53 15.68
N CYS A 4 51.30 5.31 16.95
CA CYS A 4 51.35 6.15 18.17
C CYS A 4 50.12 7.07 18.41
N LEU A 5 49.50 7.13 19.60
CA LEU A 5 49.57 6.31 20.83
C LEU A 5 48.41 6.71 21.81
N LEU A 6 47.73 5.75 22.48
CA LEU A 6 47.14 5.74 23.87
C LEU A 6 46.35 6.98 24.44
N GLN A 7 45.46 6.94 25.46
CA GLN A 7 44.95 5.89 26.38
C GLN A 7 43.66 6.32 27.12
N ASN A 8 42.90 5.33 27.63
CA ASN A 8 42.12 5.27 28.88
C ASN A 8 41.27 6.47 29.39
N LEU A 9 40.02 6.17 29.75
CA LEU A 9 39.70 5.84 31.16
C LEU A 9 38.34 5.13 31.33
N ASP A 10 38.36 4.06 32.13
CA ASP A 10 37.19 3.28 32.53
C ASP A 10 36.38 3.93 33.66
N GLY A 11 35.09 3.57 33.70
CA GLY A 11 34.50 3.06 34.94
C GLY A 11 33.58 3.98 35.73
N PHE A 12 32.31 3.57 35.84
CA PHE A 12 31.60 3.57 37.12
C PHE A 12 30.56 2.44 37.17
N ARG A 13 30.60 1.63 38.24
CA ARG A 13 29.63 0.57 38.54
C ARG A 13 29.30 0.59 40.05
N LEU A 14 28.10 0.09 40.36
CA LEU A 14 27.71 -0.62 41.60
C LEU A 14 27.16 0.15 42.83
N PHE A 15 26.40 -0.62 43.64
CA PHE A 15 25.71 -0.35 44.94
C PHE A 15 24.39 0.47 44.88
N CYS A 16 23.30 0.14 45.58
CA CYS A 16 22.80 -1.08 46.30
C CYS A 16 21.26 -0.93 46.52
N TRP A 17 20.39 -1.97 46.53
CA TRP A 17 19.87 -2.72 47.72
C TRP A 17 19.38 -1.84 48.92
N ILE A 18 18.25 -2.07 49.63
CA ILE A 18 17.28 -3.20 49.72
C ILE A 18 15.97 -2.85 50.54
N CYS A 19 15.00 -3.78 50.62
CA CYS A 19 13.81 -3.91 51.55
C CYS A 19 12.53 -3.05 51.35
N LEU A 20 11.28 -3.58 51.35
CA LEU A 20 10.45 -4.35 52.33
C LEU A 20 9.89 -3.43 53.44
N THR A 21 8.60 -3.33 53.85
CA THR A 21 7.44 -4.25 54.09
C THR A 21 6.09 -3.49 53.97
N LEU A 22 4.96 -4.02 53.47
CA LEU A 22 3.98 -4.94 54.11
C LEU A 22 3.26 -4.39 55.37
N VAL A 23 1.97 -3.99 55.25
CA VAL A 23 1.01 -3.80 56.37
C VAL A 23 -0.38 -4.29 55.96
N THR A 24 -0.98 -5.14 56.79
CA THR A 24 -2.34 -5.71 56.66
C THR A 24 -3.21 -5.19 57.81
N ILE A 25 -4.46 -4.79 57.56
CA ILE A 25 -5.44 -4.49 58.63
C ILE A 25 -6.79 -5.13 58.29
N CYS A 26 -7.35 -5.87 59.26
CA CYS A 26 -8.65 -6.52 59.19
C CYS A 26 -9.66 -5.87 60.16
N PHE A 27 -10.88 -5.56 59.67
CA PHE A 27 -12.19 -5.72 60.34
C PHE A 27 -12.43 -5.08 61.75
N PRO A 28 -13.65 -5.16 62.34
CA PRO A 28 -15.01 -5.27 61.81
C PRO A 28 -15.98 -4.19 62.38
N LEU A 29 -17.25 -4.12 61.91
CA LEU A 29 -18.47 -4.39 62.73
C LEU A 29 -19.80 -4.10 62.00
N SER A 30 -20.66 -5.12 62.02
CA SER A 30 -22.14 -5.14 62.07
C SER A 30 -22.98 -3.85 62.00
N ALA A 31 -24.06 -3.94 61.22
CA ALA A 31 -25.38 -3.45 61.63
C ALA A 31 -26.43 -4.57 61.46
N ILE A 32 -27.23 -4.81 62.50
CA ILE A 32 -28.31 -5.82 62.54
C ILE A 32 -29.65 -5.09 62.50
N ALA A 33 -30.57 -5.54 61.64
CA ALA A 33 -31.99 -5.23 61.76
C ALA A 33 -32.83 -6.46 61.38
N THR A 34 -33.72 -6.86 62.28
CA THR A 34 -34.49 -8.12 62.23
C THR A 34 -36.01 -7.81 62.05
N PRO A 35 -36.96 -8.78 62.04
CA PRO A 35 -37.83 -8.97 60.86
C PRO A 35 -39.32 -8.71 61.11
N GLN A 36 -40.16 -8.88 60.08
CA GLN A 36 -41.59 -9.19 60.28
C GLN A 36 -42.09 -10.39 59.45
N LYS A 37 -42.67 -11.34 60.20
CA LYS A 37 -43.73 -12.33 59.88
C LYS A 37 -44.97 -11.67 59.21
N GLN A 38 -46.02 -12.30 58.65
CA GLN A 38 -46.54 -13.69 58.44
C GLN A 38 -47.78 -13.54 57.47
N THR A 39 -48.39 -14.52 56.78
CA THR A 39 -48.16 -15.92 56.33
C THR A 39 -49.21 -16.24 55.25
N ASP A 40 -48.97 -17.24 54.39
CA ASP A 40 -49.99 -18.10 53.73
C ASP A 40 -51.01 -17.46 52.75
N LEU A 41 -51.51 -18.13 51.70
CA LEU A 41 -51.44 -19.55 51.31
C LEU A 41 -51.71 -19.72 49.79
N ALA A 42 -51.38 -20.92 49.27
CA ALA A 42 -51.93 -21.59 48.08
C ALA A 42 -51.33 -21.34 46.66
N GLN A 43 -50.79 -22.43 46.12
CA GLN A 43 -50.86 -22.90 44.72
C GLN A 43 -50.11 -22.09 43.63
N GLN A 44 -49.29 -22.67 42.74
CA GLN A 44 -49.07 -24.08 42.38
C GLN A 44 -47.57 -24.42 42.25
N ASN A 45 -47.17 -25.62 42.70
CA ASN A 45 -45.89 -26.21 42.32
C ASN A 45 -45.98 -26.74 40.88
N SER A 46 -45.67 -25.91 39.89
CA SER A 46 -45.25 -26.40 38.57
C SER A 46 -43.75 -26.71 38.62
N THR A 47 -43.41 -27.87 39.19
CA THR A 47 -42.06 -28.41 39.15
C THR A 47 -41.71 -28.73 37.69
N SER A 48 -41.21 -27.74 36.96
CA SER A 48 -40.64 -27.91 35.64
C SER A 48 -39.38 -28.75 35.79
N ASN A 49 -39.58 -30.07 35.74
CA ASN A 49 -38.52 -31.04 35.59
C ASN A 49 -37.93 -30.82 34.19
N LYS A 50 -36.98 -29.89 34.07
CA LYS A 50 -36.24 -29.66 32.82
C LYS A 50 -35.52 -30.95 32.48
N GLU A 51 -36.11 -31.75 31.60
CA GLU A 51 -35.46 -32.94 31.05
C GLU A 51 -34.07 -32.56 30.57
N LYS A 52 -33.08 -33.17 31.21
CA LYS A 52 -31.68 -32.97 30.89
C LYS A 52 -31.41 -33.73 29.60
N ILE A 53 -31.67 -33.08 28.47
CA ILE A 53 -31.45 -33.64 27.14
C ILE A 53 -30.00 -34.12 27.04
N GLU A 54 -29.83 -35.43 26.92
CA GLU A 54 -28.54 -36.08 26.77
C GLU A 54 -28.20 -36.16 25.27
N PHE A 55 -27.16 -35.43 24.87
CA PHE A 55 -26.66 -35.49 23.49
C PHE A 55 -25.70 -36.67 23.34
N GLN A 56 -25.90 -37.44 22.27
CA GLN A 56 -25.10 -38.61 21.93
C GLN A 56 -24.15 -38.28 20.77
N VAL A 57 -23.10 -39.09 20.60
CA VAL A 57 -22.23 -38.99 19.42
C VAL A 57 -22.89 -39.76 18.27
N ILE A 58 -23.23 -39.05 17.21
CA ILE A 58 -23.88 -39.58 15.99
C ILE A 58 -22.99 -39.30 14.78
N LEU A 59 -23.23 -40.04 13.70
CA LEU A 59 -22.50 -39.93 12.44
C LEU A 59 -23.40 -39.22 11.43
N VAL A 60 -22.99 -38.05 10.93
CA VAL A 60 -23.75 -37.26 9.94
C VAL A 60 -22.88 -36.87 8.75
N GLY A 61 -23.50 -36.54 7.63
CA GLY A 61 -22.82 -35.81 6.55
C GLY A 61 -22.58 -34.35 6.95
N LEU A 62 -21.62 -33.69 6.30
CA LEU A 62 -21.38 -32.25 6.44
C LEU A 62 -21.10 -31.67 5.04
N ILE A 63 -21.95 -30.76 4.59
CA ILE A 63 -22.02 -30.28 3.19
C ILE A 63 -21.93 -28.75 3.19
N ALA A 64 -21.12 -28.17 2.31
CA ALA A 64 -21.09 -26.74 2.00
C ALA A 64 -21.12 -26.52 0.48
N GLY A 65 -22.21 -25.94 -0.01
CA GLY A 65 -22.48 -25.83 -1.45
C GLY A 65 -22.50 -27.18 -2.18
N ASP A 66 -22.35 -27.15 -3.51
CA ASP A 66 -22.50 -28.33 -4.38
C ASP A 66 -21.24 -29.23 -4.49
N ARG A 67 -20.13 -28.86 -3.83
CA ARG A 67 -18.80 -29.49 -4.10
C ARG A 67 -17.95 -29.81 -2.87
N ASN A 68 -18.20 -29.19 -1.72
CA ASN A 68 -17.46 -29.51 -0.50
C ASN A 68 -18.33 -30.38 0.41
N GLU A 69 -18.04 -31.67 0.44
CA GLU A 69 -18.71 -32.63 1.31
C GLU A 69 -17.68 -33.42 2.13
N ILE A 70 -18.01 -33.62 3.41
CA ILE A 70 -17.46 -34.67 4.24
C ILE A 70 -18.60 -35.67 4.48
N PRO A 71 -18.62 -36.84 3.82
CA PRO A 71 -19.78 -37.74 3.82
C PRO A 71 -20.03 -38.41 5.17
N SER A 72 -19.11 -38.25 6.13
CA SER A 72 -19.17 -38.87 7.44
C SER A 72 -18.30 -38.13 8.45
N VAL A 73 -18.93 -37.46 9.40
CA VAL A 73 -18.30 -36.82 10.55
C VAL A 73 -19.03 -37.19 11.83
N LEU A 74 -18.27 -37.43 12.91
CA LEU A 74 -18.84 -37.63 14.24
C LEU A 74 -19.19 -36.28 14.84
N VAL A 75 -20.45 -36.09 15.22
CA VAL A 75 -20.96 -34.88 15.88
C VAL A 75 -21.66 -35.26 17.18
N ARG A 76 -21.73 -34.34 18.14
CA ARG A 76 -22.53 -34.55 19.36
C ARG A 76 -23.85 -33.81 19.24
N GLY A 77 -24.93 -34.57 19.14
CA GLY A 77 -26.28 -34.07 18.88
C GLY A 77 -27.35 -35.07 19.30
N LYS A 78 -28.61 -34.79 18.94
CA LYS A 78 -29.75 -35.71 19.12
C LYS A 78 -30.79 -35.42 18.06
N VAL A 79 -31.25 -36.46 17.37
CA VAL A 79 -32.38 -36.43 16.43
C VAL A 79 -33.54 -37.16 17.09
N ASP A 80 -34.71 -36.53 17.11
CA ASP A 80 -35.99 -37.17 17.42
C ASP A 80 -36.85 -37.01 16.15
N GLU A 81 -36.88 -38.05 15.32
CA GLU A 81 -37.33 -37.97 13.91
C GLU A 81 -38.69 -37.28 13.74
N PRO A 82 -38.82 -36.30 12.80
CA PRO A 82 -37.83 -35.88 11.80
C PRO A 82 -36.83 -34.80 12.29
N ASP A 83 -36.97 -34.30 13.51
CA ASP A 83 -36.37 -33.02 13.93
C ASP A 83 -35.03 -33.16 14.67
N ALA A 84 -34.14 -32.20 14.42
CA ALA A 84 -32.90 -32.04 15.16
C ALA A 84 -33.16 -31.35 16.52
N VAL A 85 -33.02 -32.09 17.61
CA VAL A 85 -33.28 -31.59 18.96
C VAL A 85 -32.22 -30.57 19.34
N LYS A 86 -32.64 -29.31 19.56
CA LYS A 86 -31.76 -28.18 19.90
C LYS A 86 -30.53 -28.11 18.98
N PHE A 87 -30.77 -28.13 17.67
CA PHE A 87 -29.73 -28.14 16.63
C PHE A 87 -28.59 -27.13 16.87
N GLN A 88 -28.93 -25.90 17.29
CA GLN A 88 -27.98 -24.84 17.65
C GLN A 88 -26.92 -25.23 18.69
N ASN A 89 -27.21 -26.21 19.55
CA ASN A 89 -26.30 -26.72 20.58
C ASN A 89 -25.48 -27.94 20.14
N TRP A 90 -25.69 -28.46 18.93
CA TRP A 90 -24.92 -29.59 18.41
C TRP A 90 -23.47 -29.19 18.22
N LYS A 91 -22.54 -30.10 18.55
CA LYS A 91 -21.09 -29.85 18.49
C LYS A 91 -20.45 -30.59 17.32
N VAL A 92 -19.73 -29.87 16.47
CA VAL A 92 -19.03 -30.36 15.28
C VAL A 92 -17.51 -30.18 15.44
N PRO A 93 -16.66 -31.15 15.04
CA PRO A 93 -15.21 -31.03 15.13
C PRO A 93 -14.68 -29.82 14.34
N TYR A 94 -13.81 -29.04 14.98
CA TYR A 94 -13.24 -27.80 14.42
C TYR A 94 -12.59 -28.02 13.03
N ASP A 95 -11.73 -29.04 12.91
CA ASP A 95 -11.03 -29.36 11.66
C ASP A 95 -11.98 -29.75 10.51
N SER A 96 -13.15 -30.31 10.85
CA SER A 96 -14.17 -30.67 9.84
C SER A 96 -14.86 -29.43 9.29
N ILE A 97 -15.10 -28.42 10.13
CA ILE A 97 -15.63 -27.12 9.71
C ILE A 97 -14.61 -26.38 8.82
N LEU A 98 -13.34 -26.32 9.21
CA LEU A 98 -12.28 -25.72 8.39
C LEU A 98 -12.21 -26.36 7.00
N LYS A 99 -12.24 -27.70 6.96
CA LYS A 99 -12.15 -28.46 5.71
C LYS A 99 -13.37 -28.27 4.81
N VAL A 100 -14.59 -28.33 5.33
CA VAL A 100 -15.79 -28.21 4.50
C VAL A 100 -15.98 -26.77 3.98
N LEU A 101 -15.66 -25.77 4.79
CA LEU A 101 -15.77 -24.35 4.39
C LEU A 101 -14.56 -23.85 3.58
N ASN A 102 -13.56 -24.71 3.33
CA ASN A 102 -12.30 -24.38 2.66
C ASN A 102 -11.59 -23.16 3.29
N ILE A 103 -11.41 -23.21 4.60
CA ILE A 103 -10.76 -22.17 5.41
C ILE A 103 -9.27 -22.53 5.56
N GLU A 104 -8.41 -21.65 5.09
CA GLU A 104 -6.97 -21.71 5.31
C GLU A 104 -6.61 -21.13 6.68
N THR A 105 -5.58 -21.68 7.34
CA THR A 105 -5.15 -21.25 8.67
C THR A 105 -3.69 -20.80 8.67
N GLN A 106 -3.42 -19.68 9.34
CA GLN A 106 -2.08 -19.14 9.54
C GLN A 106 -1.85 -18.95 11.04
N SER A 107 -0.83 -19.61 11.59
CA SER A 107 -0.50 -19.48 13.02
C SER A 107 0.10 -18.10 13.32
N LEU A 108 -0.40 -17.45 14.38
CA LEU A 108 0.12 -16.19 14.92
C LEU A 108 0.92 -16.38 16.21
N GLY A 109 1.12 -17.63 16.65
CA GLY A 109 1.71 -17.96 17.94
C GLY A 109 0.71 -17.88 19.11
N ASN A 110 1.12 -18.35 20.29
CA ASN A 110 0.35 -18.31 21.54
C ASN A 110 -1.08 -18.91 21.45
N GLY A 111 -1.33 -19.84 20.53
CA GLY A 111 -2.64 -20.42 20.26
C GLY A 111 -3.61 -19.51 19.49
N LYS A 112 -3.20 -18.30 19.07
CA LYS A 112 -3.96 -17.46 18.14
C LYS A 112 -3.68 -17.91 16.70
N VAL A 113 -4.72 -18.01 15.88
CA VAL A 113 -4.66 -18.30 14.44
C VAL A 113 -5.44 -17.25 13.66
N ARG A 114 -4.95 -16.88 12.47
CA ARG A 114 -5.72 -16.15 11.45
C ARG A 114 -6.41 -17.19 10.56
N LEU A 115 -7.70 -17.02 10.37
CA LEU A 115 -8.54 -17.82 9.48
C LEU A 115 -8.79 -17.01 8.21
N ASN A 116 -8.55 -17.64 7.06
CA ASN A 116 -8.61 -17.03 5.74
C ASN A 116 -9.59 -17.84 4.88
N SER A 117 -10.66 -17.24 4.40
CA SER A 117 -11.54 -17.82 3.38
C SER A 117 -11.78 -16.81 2.25
N PRO A 118 -12.39 -17.20 1.12
CA PRO A 118 -12.78 -16.25 0.09
C PRO A 118 -13.89 -15.27 0.53
N GLY A 119 -14.66 -15.60 1.58
CA GLY A 119 -15.75 -14.75 2.08
C GLY A 119 -15.50 -14.06 3.42
N PHE A 120 -14.46 -14.41 4.16
CA PHE A 120 -14.09 -13.71 5.39
C PHE A 120 -12.62 -13.87 5.78
N VAL A 121 -12.16 -12.98 6.66
CA VAL A 121 -10.87 -13.08 7.37
C VAL A 121 -11.10 -12.78 8.84
N THR A 122 -10.72 -13.69 9.74
CA THR A 122 -10.91 -13.48 11.19
C THR A 122 -9.75 -14.05 12.03
N ARG A 123 -9.75 -13.78 13.33
CA ARG A 123 -8.81 -14.32 14.31
C ARG A 123 -9.55 -15.20 15.31
N LEU A 124 -8.98 -16.37 15.59
CA LEU A 124 -9.49 -17.31 16.59
C LEU A 124 -8.39 -17.65 17.59
N ASN A 125 -8.74 -17.81 18.86
CA ASN A 125 -7.85 -18.35 19.88
C ASN A 125 -8.26 -19.79 20.15
N LEU A 126 -7.41 -20.75 19.75
CA LEU A 126 -7.68 -22.18 19.89
C LEU A 126 -7.88 -22.60 21.35
N ASN A 127 -7.27 -21.89 22.30
CA ASN A 127 -7.43 -22.15 23.74
C ASN A 127 -8.82 -21.78 24.29
N GLN A 128 -9.66 -21.10 23.50
CA GLN A 128 -11.04 -20.75 23.86
C GLN A 128 -12.08 -21.72 23.26
N LEU A 129 -11.65 -22.68 22.43
CA LEU A 129 -12.55 -23.68 21.86
C LEU A 129 -13.08 -24.62 22.94
N SER A 130 -14.34 -25.06 22.77
CA SER A 130 -14.90 -26.14 23.57
C SER A 130 -14.16 -27.45 23.28
N GLU A 131 -13.67 -28.13 24.31
CA GLU A 131 -13.16 -29.50 24.20
C GLU A 131 -14.29 -30.52 24.40
N ASP A 132 -14.29 -31.57 23.59
CA ASP A 132 -15.17 -32.73 23.76
C ASP A 132 -14.37 -34.03 23.93
N PRO A 133 -14.62 -34.85 24.97
CA PRO A 133 -13.82 -36.05 25.26
C PRO A 133 -13.77 -37.12 24.16
N LYS A 134 -14.61 -37.05 23.11
CA LYS A 134 -14.60 -37.98 21.97
C LYS A 134 -14.32 -37.31 20.63
N LEU A 135 -14.46 -35.99 20.53
CA LEU A 135 -14.35 -35.24 19.27
C LEU A 135 -13.17 -34.26 19.24
N GLY A 136 -12.53 -33.99 20.38
CA GLY A 136 -11.49 -32.97 20.51
C GLY A 136 -12.06 -31.55 20.48
N PRO A 137 -11.32 -30.56 19.92
CA PRO A 137 -11.81 -29.20 19.75
C PRO A 137 -13.07 -29.18 18.85
N VAL A 138 -14.14 -28.60 19.38
CA VAL A 138 -15.44 -28.50 18.72
C VAL A 138 -15.99 -27.09 18.77
N LEU A 139 -16.80 -26.76 17.76
CA LEU A 139 -17.68 -25.61 17.75
C LEU A 139 -19.13 -26.09 17.81
N SER A 140 -19.99 -25.35 18.53
CA SER A 140 -21.44 -25.51 18.39
C SER A 140 -21.92 -24.93 17.06
N ILE A 141 -23.08 -25.38 16.58
CA ILE A 141 -23.72 -24.77 15.41
C ILE A 141 -23.89 -23.26 15.61
N HIS A 142 -24.33 -22.81 16.78
CA HIS A 142 -24.47 -21.38 17.07
C HIS A 142 -23.14 -20.61 16.93
N GLU A 143 -22.02 -21.17 17.42
CA GLU A 143 -20.68 -20.58 17.24
C GLU A 143 -20.19 -20.62 15.78
N ILE A 144 -20.63 -21.60 14.98
CA ILE A 144 -20.32 -21.67 13.54
C ILE A 144 -21.06 -20.56 12.78
N GLU A 145 -22.34 -20.35 13.08
CA GLU A 145 -23.14 -19.29 12.46
C GLU A 145 -22.61 -17.90 12.87
N GLU A 146 -22.37 -17.68 14.18
CA GLU A 146 -21.85 -16.41 14.71
C GLU A 146 -20.45 -16.07 14.17
N LYS A 147 -19.50 -17.02 14.16
CA LYS A 147 -18.08 -16.70 13.88
C LYS A 147 -17.71 -16.70 12.41
N PHE A 148 -18.54 -17.31 11.56
CA PHE A 148 -18.26 -17.43 10.14
C PHE A 148 -19.33 -16.79 9.25
N GLY A 149 -20.48 -16.37 9.77
CA GLY A 149 -21.55 -15.80 8.95
C GLY A 149 -22.19 -16.79 7.98
N VAL A 150 -22.18 -18.08 8.31
CA VAL A 150 -22.84 -19.14 7.51
C VAL A 150 -24.15 -19.55 8.17
N GLU A 151 -25.22 -19.76 7.41
CA GLU A 151 -26.43 -20.38 7.96
C GLU A 151 -26.26 -21.91 8.01
N ALA A 152 -26.75 -22.57 9.06
CA ALA A 152 -26.71 -24.02 9.19
C ALA A 152 -28.13 -24.62 9.25
N ARG A 153 -28.34 -25.74 8.55
CA ARG A 153 -29.56 -26.55 8.67
C ARG A 153 -29.25 -28.04 8.73
N PHE A 154 -30.08 -28.80 9.44
CA PHE A 154 -30.06 -30.26 9.36
C PHE A 154 -31.01 -30.71 8.24
N ASP A 155 -30.52 -31.52 7.30
CA ASP A 155 -31.31 -32.17 6.27
C ASP A 155 -31.48 -33.66 6.59
N ILE A 156 -32.67 -34.04 7.04
CA ILE A 156 -32.98 -35.43 7.41
C ILE A 156 -32.89 -36.39 6.21
N ASN A 157 -33.13 -35.93 4.98
CA ASN A 157 -33.10 -36.79 3.79
C ASN A 157 -31.68 -37.18 3.38
N GLN A 158 -30.73 -36.26 3.61
CA GLN A 158 -29.29 -36.47 3.39
C GLN A 158 -28.58 -36.96 4.68
N TYR A 159 -29.28 -36.95 5.81
CA TYR A 159 -28.75 -37.15 7.16
C TYR A 159 -27.49 -36.29 7.43
N ALA A 160 -27.56 -35.03 7.01
CA ALA A 160 -26.40 -34.14 6.90
C ALA A 160 -26.65 -32.75 7.50
N ILE A 161 -25.57 -32.13 7.97
CA ILE A 161 -25.52 -30.70 8.29
C ILE A 161 -25.14 -29.96 7.01
N VAL A 162 -26.03 -29.10 6.53
CA VAL A 162 -25.82 -28.26 5.35
C VAL A 162 -25.47 -26.85 5.81
N LEU A 163 -24.32 -26.35 5.39
CA LEU A 163 -23.81 -25.01 5.65
C LEU A 163 -23.96 -24.15 4.39
N SER A 164 -24.74 -23.08 4.49
CA SER A 164 -24.96 -22.09 3.42
C SER A 164 -23.85 -21.03 3.47
N ALA A 165 -22.77 -21.26 2.74
CA ALA A 165 -21.63 -20.35 2.65
C ALA A 165 -21.55 -19.72 1.23
N PRO A 166 -21.94 -18.44 1.04
CA PRO A 166 -22.09 -17.83 -0.29
C PRO A 166 -20.78 -17.68 -1.10
N TRP A 167 -19.63 -17.80 -0.45
CA TRP A 167 -18.30 -17.75 -1.09
C TRP A 167 -17.78 -19.11 -1.60
N ILE A 168 -18.49 -20.22 -1.38
CA ILE A 168 -18.04 -21.54 -1.84
C ILE A 168 -17.99 -21.56 -3.37
N GLY A 169 -16.81 -21.88 -3.91
CA GLY A 169 -16.53 -21.83 -5.35
C GLY A 169 -16.00 -20.49 -5.87
N GLN A 170 -15.94 -19.44 -5.04
CA GLN A 170 -15.27 -18.19 -5.38
C GLN A 170 -13.76 -18.29 -5.11
N GLN A 171 -12.95 -17.59 -5.91
CA GLN A 171 -11.52 -17.42 -5.61
C GLN A 171 -11.26 -16.07 -4.95
N ARG A 172 -10.52 -16.10 -3.84
CA ARG A 172 -10.11 -14.90 -3.12
C ARG A 172 -9.14 -14.07 -3.98
N ARG A 173 -9.45 -12.79 -4.17
CA ARG A 173 -8.47 -11.80 -4.67
C ARG A 173 -7.59 -11.39 -3.49
N GLY A 174 -6.44 -12.04 -3.34
CA GLY A 174 -5.44 -11.67 -2.33
C GLY A 174 -4.71 -10.37 -2.70
N PRO A 175 -4.00 -9.75 -1.73
CA PRO A 175 -3.19 -8.57 -1.99
C PRO A 175 -2.09 -8.88 -3.01
N ARG A 176 -1.95 -8.02 -4.02
CA ARG A 176 -0.88 -8.12 -5.03
C ARG A 176 0.40 -7.38 -4.63
N GLY A 177 0.33 -6.57 -3.58
CA GLY A 177 1.36 -5.60 -3.23
C GLY A 177 1.38 -4.40 -4.18
N PHE A 178 2.14 -3.38 -3.82
CA PHE A 178 2.51 -2.34 -4.76
C PHE A 178 3.52 -2.92 -5.74
N GLU A 179 3.22 -2.87 -7.05
CA GLU A 179 4.19 -3.21 -8.09
C GLU A 179 5.44 -2.34 -7.91
N ARG A 180 6.51 -2.95 -7.39
CA ARG A 180 7.85 -2.42 -7.57
C ARG A 180 8.17 -2.63 -9.03
N GLU A 181 8.42 -1.55 -9.75
CA GLU A 181 8.98 -1.59 -11.09
C GLU A 181 10.24 -2.44 -11.03
N GLN A 182 10.14 -3.68 -11.53
CA GLN A 182 11.27 -4.60 -11.49
C GLN A 182 12.30 -4.04 -12.47
N GLU A 183 13.50 -3.72 -11.98
CA GLU A 183 14.61 -3.35 -12.84
C GLU A 183 14.70 -4.38 -13.97
N PRO A 184 14.64 -3.94 -15.25
CA PRO A 184 14.61 -4.88 -16.36
C PRO A 184 15.85 -5.77 -16.28
N GLN A 185 15.68 -7.09 -16.34
CA GLN A 185 16.80 -8.02 -16.31
C GLN A 185 17.65 -7.83 -17.59
N LEU A 186 18.71 -7.02 -17.47
CA LEU A 186 19.65 -6.73 -18.55
C LEU A 186 20.68 -7.85 -18.74
N GLU A 187 20.72 -8.84 -17.85
CA GLU A 187 21.61 -10.00 -17.97
C GLU A 187 21.31 -10.80 -19.25
N GLY A 188 22.34 -10.98 -20.09
CA GLY A 188 22.23 -11.69 -21.36
C GLY A 188 21.69 -10.86 -22.53
N LEU A 189 21.20 -9.63 -22.31
CA LEU A 189 20.90 -8.72 -23.41
C LEU A 189 22.19 -8.15 -24.01
N PRO A 190 22.26 -7.95 -25.35
CA PRO A 190 23.42 -7.31 -25.96
C PRO A 190 23.53 -5.87 -25.48
N LYS A 191 24.66 -5.53 -24.85
CA LYS A 191 24.97 -4.15 -24.48
C LYS A 191 25.18 -3.33 -25.75
N ILE A 192 24.18 -2.54 -26.13
CA ILE A 192 24.30 -1.55 -27.20
C ILE A 192 25.01 -0.34 -26.61
N ASP A 193 26.31 -0.18 -26.88
CA ASP A 193 26.99 1.08 -26.62
C ASP A 193 26.46 2.12 -27.62
N PRO A 194 25.81 3.22 -27.18
CA PRO A 194 25.33 4.25 -28.08
C PRO A 194 26.51 4.94 -28.78
N ALA A 195 26.29 5.40 -30.01
CA ALA A 195 27.29 6.20 -30.71
C ALA A 195 27.68 7.41 -29.85
N ALA A 196 28.98 7.72 -29.79
CA ALA A 196 29.51 8.80 -28.94
C ALA A 196 28.94 10.19 -29.29
N PHE A 197 28.42 10.33 -30.52
CA PHE A 197 27.67 11.46 -31.05
C PHE A 197 26.61 10.96 -32.04
N ASN A 198 25.42 11.56 -32.04
CA ASN A 198 24.29 11.24 -32.89
C ASN A 198 23.41 12.49 -33.10
N VAL A 199 22.88 12.70 -34.31
CA VAL A 199 21.82 13.68 -34.61
C VAL A 199 20.52 12.90 -34.85
N THR A 200 19.53 13.06 -33.97
CA THR A 200 18.25 12.36 -34.07
C THR A 200 17.26 13.11 -34.96
N VAL A 201 17.22 14.44 -34.83
CA VAL A 201 16.35 15.34 -35.61
C VAL A 201 17.17 16.56 -36.05
N ALA A 202 16.94 16.99 -37.29
CA ALA A 202 17.37 18.30 -37.78
C ALA A 202 16.22 18.90 -38.59
N GLU A 203 15.77 20.09 -38.21
CA GLU A 203 14.66 20.82 -38.80
C GLU A 203 15.14 22.20 -39.28
N GLN A 204 14.76 22.55 -40.50
CA GLN A 204 15.02 23.85 -41.10
C GLN A 204 13.68 24.50 -41.41
N ILE A 205 13.34 25.56 -40.68
CA ILE A 205 12.23 26.46 -41.02
C ILE A 205 12.79 27.56 -41.92
N THR A 206 12.02 28.00 -42.92
CA THR A 206 12.45 29.07 -43.84
C THR A 206 11.27 29.97 -44.18
N THR A 207 11.43 31.25 -43.89
CA THR A 207 10.43 32.29 -44.14
C THR A 207 10.89 33.15 -45.31
N PHE A 208 10.18 33.05 -46.43
CA PHE A 208 10.44 33.84 -47.62
C PHE A 208 9.51 35.05 -47.68
N THR A 209 10.07 36.26 -47.56
CA THR A 209 9.32 37.51 -47.70
C THR A 209 9.57 38.13 -49.08
N PRO A 210 8.61 38.05 -50.02
CA PRO A 210 8.77 38.60 -51.37
C PRO A 210 8.78 40.13 -51.35
N ALA A 211 9.93 40.73 -51.61
CA ALA A 211 10.02 42.13 -52.02
C ALA A 211 9.60 42.30 -53.49
N SER A 212 9.30 43.54 -53.89
CA SER A 212 8.85 43.91 -55.25
C SER A 212 9.91 43.76 -56.37
N GLY A 213 10.99 43.02 -56.12
CA GLY A 213 11.99 42.64 -57.13
C GLY A 213 12.94 41.56 -56.62
N PHE A 214 13.40 40.68 -57.52
CA PHE A 214 14.23 39.49 -57.25
C PHE A 214 15.56 39.71 -56.51
N ARG A 215 16.01 40.95 -56.29
CA ARG A 215 17.28 41.26 -55.61
C ARG A 215 17.13 41.67 -54.14
N ASN A 216 15.90 41.89 -53.66
CA ASN A 216 15.63 42.41 -52.31
C ASN A 216 14.71 41.50 -51.46
N SER A 217 14.45 40.26 -51.88
CA SER A 217 13.68 39.30 -51.08
C SER A 217 14.45 38.95 -49.80
N ASN A 218 13.87 39.18 -48.62
CA ASN A 218 14.48 38.68 -47.40
C ASN A 218 14.13 37.20 -47.23
N VAL A 219 15.12 36.39 -46.86
CA VAL A 219 14.96 34.96 -46.62
C VAL A 219 15.54 34.67 -45.26
N GLU A 220 14.66 34.58 -44.27
CA GLU A 220 14.97 34.26 -42.88
C GLU A 220 14.83 32.75 -42.67
N GLY A 221 15.55 32.20 -41.70
CA GLY A 221 15.44 30.78 -41.35
C GLY A 221 15.78 30.51 -39.89
N GLU A 222 15.38 29.34 -39.45
CA GLU A 222 15.77 28.77 -38.17
C GLU A 222 16.20 27.33 -38.42
N LEU A 223 17.38 26.95 -37.91
CA LEU A 223 17.90 25.59 -37.98
C LEU A 223 18.00 25.02 -36.57
N THR A 224 17.14 24.08 -36.24
CA THR A 224 17.11 23.40 -34.94
C THR A 224 17.52 21.94 -35.09
N ALA A 225 18.41 21.46 -34.24
CA ALA A 225 18.86 20.07 -34.23
C ALA A 225 18.89 19.49 -32.81
N ILE A 226 18.44 18.25 -32.69
CA ILE A 226 18.38 17.49 -31.43
C ILE A 226 19.14 16.19 -31.62
N GLY A 227 19.97 15.84 -30.64
CA GLY A 227 20.81 14.65 -30.70
C GLY A 227 21.31 14.19 -29.34
N THR A 228 22.28 13.29 -29.36
CA THR A 228 22.93 12.77 -28.15
C THR A 228 24.45 12.77 -28.30
N PHE A 229 25.18 13.07 -27.22
CA PHE A 229 26.63 12.85 -27.13
C PHE A 229 27.06 12.59 -25.68
N LEU A 230 28.13 11.82 -25.49
CA LEU A 230 28.72 11.50 -24.16
C LEU A 230 27.71 11.01 -23.09
N GLY A 231 26.62 10.36 -23.52
CA GLY A 231 25.56 9.87 -22.64
C GLY A 231 24.55 10.92 -22.17
N GLY A 232 24.54 12.12 -22.75
CA GLY A 232 23.49 13.12 -22.60
C GLY A 232 22.82 13.49 -23.93
N SER A 233 21.70 14.20 -23.84
CA SER A 233 20.97 14.79 -24.95
C SER A 233 21.41 16.24 -25.16
N TYR A 234 21.34 16.74 -26.40
CA TYR A 234 21.55 18.14 -26.70
C TYR A 234 20.51 18.67 -27.67
N GLN A 235 20.21 19.96 -27.54
CA GLN A 235 19.45 20.77 -28.48
C GLN A 235 20.32 21.96 -28.87
N ILE A 236 20.31 22.29 -30.15
CA ILE A 236 20.92 23.51 -30.70
C ILE A 236 19.90 24.17 -31.64
N ALA A 237 19.73 25.48 -31.51
CA ALA A 237 18.96 26.30 -32.44
C ALA A 237 19.85 27.43 -32.96
N ILE A 238 19.84 27.62 -34.28
CA ILE A 238 20.59 28.66 -34.98
C ILE A 238 19.57 29.55 -35.69
N ASP A 239 19.47 30.80 -35.26
CA ASP A 239 18.73 31.84 -35.95
C ASP A 239 19.55 32.30 -37.17
N GLN A 240 18.88 32.43 -38.32
CA GLN A 240 19.46 32.78 -39.60
C GLN A 240 18.71 34.00 -40.18
N PRO A 241 18.93 35.22 -39.65
CA PRO A 241 18.25 36.45 -40.08
C PRO A 241 18.38 36.75 -41.58
N ASN A 242 19.41 36.20 -42.23
CA ASN A 242 19.51 36.12 -43.67
C ASN A 242 20.22 34.82 -44.10
N LEU A 243 19.48 33.87 -44.66
CA LEU A 243 20.01 32.60 -45.19
C LEU A 243 21.06 32.78 -46.30
N GLN A 244 21.09 33.93 -46.98
CA GLN A 244 22.08 34.25 -48.02
C GLN A 244 23.38 34.85 -47.45
N GLN A 245 23.40 35.21 -46.16
CA GLN A 245 24.55 35.79 -45.48
C GLN A 245 24.87 34.95 -44.24
N THR A 246 25.75 33.96 -44.39
CA THR A 246 26.18 33.07 -43.28
C THR A 246 26.78 33.83 -42.10
N GLU A 247 27.35 35.01 -42.33
CA GLU A 247 27.86 35.93 -41.31
C GLU A 247 26.75 36.52 -40.41
N SER A 248 25.48 36.43 -40.82
CA SER A 248 24.33 36.85 -40.02
C SER A 248 23.84 35.78 -39.05
N TRP A 249 24.25 34.51 -39.26
CA TRP A 249 23.74 33.38 -38.50
C TRP A 249 24.27 33.43 -37.07
N GLN A 250 23.40 33.24 -36.10
CA GLN A 250 23.73 33.32 -34.68
C GLN A 250 23.21 32.11 -33.94
N LEU A 251 24.00 31.61 -32.99
CA LEU A 251 23.54 30.61 -32.04
C LEU A 251 22.42 31.23 -31.20
N ASP A 252 21.19 30.78 -31.39
CA ASP A 252 20.05 31.29 -30.63
C ASP A 252 19.87 30.53 -29.32
N ASN A 253 19.96 29.20 -29.34
CA ASN A 253 19.93 28.37 -28.13
C ASN A 253 20.93 27.22 -28.24
N PHE A 254 21.58 26.88 -27.13
CA PHE A 254 22.23 25.59 -26.94
C PHE A 254 21.94 25.10 -25.52
N GLN A 255 21.41 23.88 -25.41
CA GLN A 255 21.24 23.18 -24.14
C GLN A 255 21.74 21.73 -24.24
N TYR A 256 22.41 21.27 -23.20
CA TYR A 256 22.85 19.89 -23.02
C TYR A 256 22.37 19.39 -21.65
N PHE A 257 21.78 18.19 -21.65
CA PHE A 257 21.27 17.53 -20.45
C PHE A 257 21.83 16.11 -20.35
N ARG A 258 22.38 15.77 -19.19
CA ARG A 258 22.86 14.43 -18.88
C ARG A 258 22.31 13.98 -17.52
N PRO A 259 21.30 13.09 -17.48
CA PRO A 259 20.95 12.40 -16.26
C PRO A 259 21.98 11.30 -15.95
N SER A 260 22.06 10.93 -14.68
CA SER A 260 22.70 9.70 -14.22
C SER A 260 21.87 8.47 -14.59
N SER A 261 22.52 7.31 -14.71
CA SER A 261 21.82 6.04 -14.98
C SER A 261 20.97 5.55 -13.81
N ASN A 262 21.16 6.10 -12.61
CA ASN A 262 20.43 5.74 -11.39
C ASN A 262 19.56 6.88 -10.83
N GLY A 263 19.46 8.03 -11.51
CA GLY A 263 18.63 9.17 -11.09
C GLY A 263 19.21 10.05 -9.96
N ASP A 264 20.25 9.62 -9.25
CA ASP A 264 20.87 10.36 -8.13
C ASP A 264 21.40 11.75 -8.48
N TRP A 265 21.84 11.97 -9.73
CA TRP A 265 22.36 13.26 -10.17
C TRP A 265 22.05 13.58 -11.62
N ASP A 266 21.98 14.87 -11.93
CA ASP A 266 21.84 15.39 -13.29
C ASP A 266 22.85 16.52 -13.53
N PHE A 267 23.21 16.71 -14.80
CA PHE A 267 24.01 17.83 -15.26
C PHE A 267 23.30 18.53 -16.41
N ILE A 268 23.11 19.85 -16.31
CA ILE A 268 22.56 20.71 -17.36
C ILE A 268 23.64 21.74 -17.71
N ALA A 269 23.87 21.96 -18.99
CA ALA A 269 24.81 22.97 -19.50
C ALA A 269 24.18 23.75 -20.65
N GLY A 270 24.51 25.03 -20.74
CA GLY A 270 24.00 25.92 -21.77
C GLY A 270 22.93 26.87 -21.25
N GLU A 271 21.93 27.13 -22.09
CA GLU A 271 20.81 28.04 -21.82
C GLU A 271 19.83 27.47 -20.79
N GLN A 272 19.53 28.25 -19.76
CA GLN A 272 18.72 27.85 -18.62
C GLN A 272 17.93 29.03 -18.03
N THR A 273 16.75 28.74 -17.50
CA THR A 273 15.99 29.65 -16.63
C THR A 273 16.58 29.63 -15.21
N PRO A 274 16.73 30.78 -14.52
CA PRO A 274 17.31 30.84 -13.18
C PRO A 274 16.30 30.68 -12.05
N PHE A 275 16.44 29.63 -11.24
CA PHE A 275 15.56 29.32 -10.09
C PHE A 275 15.57 30.38 -8.96
N TRP A 276 16.58 31.25 -8.92
CA TRP A 276 16.85 32.17 -7.80
C TRP A 276 16.43 33.63 -8.05
N ILE A 277 15.94 33.96 -9.24
CA ILE A 277 15.52 35.33 -9.55
C ILE A 277 14.01 35.42 -9.35
N GLU A 278 13.58 36.22 -8.37
CA GLU A 278 12.18 36.60 -8.18
C GLU A 278 11.59 37.04 -9.54
N GLN A 279 10.60 36.29 -10.03
CA GLN A 279 9.91 36.44 -11.34
C GLN A 279 10.63 35.88 -12.59
N GLY A 280 11.72 35.11 -12.49
CA GLY A 280 12.24 34.28 -13.61
C GLY A 280 12.63 35.05 -14.89
N GLN A 281 12.89 36.36 -14.81
CA GLN A 281 13.01 37.21 -16.00
C GLN A 281 14.39 37.13 -16.67
N GLY A 282 14.49 36.21 -17.65
CA GLY A 282 15.55 36.14 -18.66
C GLY A 282 16.54 35.00 -18.43
N GLU A 283 17.02 34.44 -19.53
CA GLU A 283 17.93 33.30 -19.51
C GLU A 283 19.33 33.66 -18.98
N TYR A 284 20.02 32.64 -18.47
CA TYR A 284 21.46 32.65 -18.28
C TYR A 284 22.08 31.49 -19.05
N TRP A 285 23.32 31.70 -19.48
CA TRP A 285 24.14 30.61 -19.99
C TRP A 285 25.09 30.14 -18.89
N GLY A 286 25.07 28.85 -18.58
CA GLY A 286 25.83 28.32 -17.46
C GLY A 286 25.79 26.81 -17.32
N LEU A 287 26.27 26.34 -16.18
CA LEU A 287 26.29 24.94 -15.76
C LEU A 287 25.45 24.79 -14.51
N THR A 288 24.62 23.75 -14.46
CA THR A 288 23.88 23.32 -13.27
C THR A 288 24.18 21.87 -12.98
N TYR A 289 24.47 21.59 -11.72
CA TYR A 289 24.59 20.24 -11.18
C TYR A 289 23.49 20.03 -10.16
N LEU A 290 22.73 18.95 -10.32
CA LEU A 290 21.70 18.51 -9.38
C LEU A 290 22.13 17.19 -8.74
N ARG A 291 21.84 17.03 -7.44
CA ARG A 291 21.98 15.76 -6.71
C ARG A 291 20.77 15.53 -5.83
N ARG A 292 20.22 14.32 -5.88
CA ARG A 292 19.07 13.86 -5.12
C ARG A 292 19.53 12.78 -4.17
N GLU A 293 19.02 12.80 -2.96
CA GLU A 293 19.21 11.73 -1.98
C GLU A 293 17.82 11.36 -1.46
N GLY A 294 17.39 10.11 -1.66
CA GLY A 294 16.09 9.64 -1.20
C GLY A 294 14.86 10.17 -1.94
N SER A 295 14.99 10.73 -3.15
CA SER A 295 13.86 11.02 -4.04
C SER A 295 14.20 10.62 -5.48
N ASP A 296 13.22 10.05 -6.18
CA ASP A 296 13.39 9.61 -7.56
C ASP A 296 13.44 10.81 -8.52
N ALA A 297 14.17 10.67 -9.62
CA ALA A 297 14.27 11.71 -10.63
C ALA A 297 12.98 11.76 -11.46
N PRO A 298 12.32 12.92 -11.62
CA PRO A 298 11.01 13.01 -12.25
C PRO A 298 11.13 12.64 -13.73
N SER A 299 10.12 11.98 -14.29
CA SER A 299 10.21 11.58 -15.69
C SER A 299 9.77 12.72 -16.64
N LEU A 300 10.73 13.50 -17.16
CA LEU A 300 10.49 14.60 -18.12
C LEU A 300 11.00 14.25 -19.52
N GLU A 301 10.35 14.76 -20.56
CA GLU A 301 10.91 14.79 -21.92
C GLU A 301 12.00 15.86 -22.03
N PHE A 302 12.95 15.71 -22.95
CA PHE A 302 14.13 16.57 -23.00
C PHE A 302 13.78 18.04 -23.28
N SER A 303 12.73 18.32 -24.07
CA SER A 303 12.21 19.68 -24.33
C SER A 303 11.75 20.42 -23.07
N ASP A 304 11.40 19.68 -22.02
CA ASP A 304 10.76 20.20 -20.81
C ASP A 304 11.75 20.26 -19.63
N VAL A 305 13.05 20.01 -19.88
CA VAL A 305 14.09 19.98 -18.84
C VAL A 305 14.41 21.39 -18.34
N THR A 306 13.84 21.72 -17.20
CA THR A 306 14.14 22.92 -16.40
C THR A 306 14.89 22.53 -15.13
N SER A 307 15.74 23.42 -14.60
CA SER A 307 16.48 23.16 -13.36
C SER A 307 15.54 22.86 -12.17
N GLU A 308 14.42 23.55 -12.13
CA GLU A 308 13.36 23.48 -11.14
C GLU A 308 12.54 22.20 -11.31
N GLY A 309 12.06 21.90 -12.53
CA GLY A 309 11.29 20.69 -12.82
C GLY A 309 12.10 19.40 -12.60
N ARG A 310 13.44 19.47 -12.60
CA ARG A 310 14.31 18.34 -12.24
C ARG A 310 14.53 18.18 -10.71
N LEU A 311 14.11 19.14 -9.89
CA LEU A 311 14.11 19.02 -8.42
C LEU A 311 12.82 18.45 -7.84
N GLU A 312 11.71 18.55 -8.58
CA GLU A 312 10.44 17.96 -8.20
C GLU A 312 10.54 16.42 -8.14
N THR A 313 9.77 15.79 -7.26
CA THR A 313 9.56 14.34 -7.29
C THR A 313 8.19 14.06 -7.88
N ASP A 314 8.09 13.10 -8.80
CA ASP A 314 6.79 12.66 -9.33
C ASP A 314 6.06 11.75 -8.34
N THR A 315 6.78 11.12 -7.41
CA THR A 315 6.28 10.08 -6.52
C THR A 315 6.56 10.39 -5.03
N PHE A 316 5.58 10.09 -4.17
CA PHE A 316 5.59 10.36 -2.73
C PHE A 316 5.10 9.15 -1.94
N ARG A 317 5.91 8.62 -1.03
CA ARG A 317 5.48 7.57 -0.09
C ARG A 317 4.83 8.18 1.15
N ARG A 318 3.66 7.67 1.54
CA ARG A 318 2.90 8.08 2.73
C ARG A 318 2.26 6.88 3.39
N ASP A 319 2.16 6.91 4.71
CA ASP A 319 1.37 5.94 5.43
C ASP A 319 -0.11 6.32 5.38
N ILE A 320 -0.99 5.32 5.26
CA ILE A 320 -2.44 5.48 5.40
C ILE A 320 -2.85 4.85 6.72
N THR A 321 -3.11 5.68 7.72
CA THR A 321 -3.58 5.27 9.05
C THR A 321 -5.04 5.63 9.27
N GLY A 322 -5.77 4.80 10.01
CA GLY A 322 -7.12 5.14 10.47
C GLY A 322 -7.63 4.22 11.56
N GLU A 323 -8.84 4.49 12.02
CA GLU A 323 -9.52 3.74 13.07
C GLU A 323 -10.71 2.95 12.52
N ALA A 324 -10.95 1.78 13.11
CA ALA A 324 -12.00 0.82 12.77
C ALA A 324 -12.29 -0.09 13.98
N GLU A 325 -13.40 -0.83 13.96
CA GLU A 325 -13.72 -1.76 15.04
C GLU A 325 -12.77 -2.98 15.05
N PRO A 326 -12.41 -3.54 16.23
CA PRO A 326 -11.61 -4.76 16.30
C PRO A 326 -12.23 -5.91 15.51
N GLY A 327 -11.44 -6.53 14.64
CA GLY A 327 -11.91 -7.59 13.75
C GLY A 327 -12.42 -7.12 12.38
N THR A 328 -12.59 -5.81 12.13
CA THR A 328 -12.78 -5.29 10.76
C THR A 328 -11.59 -5.68 9.87
N LEU A 329 -11.86 -6.19 8.67
CA LEU A 329 -10.84 -6.35 7.63
C LEU A 329 -10.81 -5.08 6.78
N VAL A 330 -9.65 -4.45 6.72
CA VAL A 330 -9.42 -3.23 5.96
C VAL A 330 -8.58 -3.56 4.74
N GLN A 331 -9.09 -3.28 3.54
CA GLN A 331 -8.36 -3.48 2.29
C GLN A 331 -8.01 -2.13 1.66
N LEU A 332 -6.76 -1.98 1.21
CA LEU A 332 -6.34 -0.87 0.39
C LEU A 332 -6.45 -1.25 -1.09
N THR A 333 -7.22 -0.49 -1.85
CA THR A 333 -7.42 -0.70 -3.29
C THR A 333 -7.07 0.53 -4.11
N ARG A 334 -6.81 0.32 -5.41
CA ARG A 334 -6.40 1.36 -6.37
C ARG A 334 -7.28 1.36 -7.61
N GLY A 335 -7.91 2.51 -7.89
CA GLY A 335 -8.68 2.76 -9.10
C GLY A 335 -9.96 1.90 -9.27
N ARG A 336 -10.62 2.05 -10.43
CA ARG A 336 -11.93 1.44 -10.74
C ARG A 336 -11.95 -0.08 -10.91
N GLN A 337 -10.81 -0.76 -10.81
CA GLN A 337 -10.72 -2.22 -10.98
C GLN A 337 -10.66 -3.00 -9.66
N GLU A 338 -10.76 -2.30 -8.52
CA GLU A 338 -10.77 -2.90 -7.18
C GLU A 338 -9.56 -3.83 -6.96
N GLU A 339 -8.40 -3.42 -7.47
CA GLU A 339 -7.15 -4.15 -7.23
C GLU A 339 -6.76 -4.01 -5.76
N VAL A 340 -6.85 -5.11 -5.01
CA VAL A 340 -6.38 -5.18 -3.63
C VAL A 340 -4.86 -5.17 -3.62
N LEU A 341 -4.29 -4.11 -3.06
CA LEU A 341 -2.84 -3.92 -2.94
C LEU A 341 -2.33 -4.48 -1.63
N ASP A 342 -3.03 -4.20 -0.53
CA ASP A 342 -2.69 -4.67 0.82
C ASP A 342 -3.94 -4.82 1.70
N GLU A 343 -3.83 -5.56 2.80
CA GLU A 343 -4.95 -5.82 3.72
C GLU A 343 -4.52 -6.01 5.19
N VAL A 344 -5.25 -5.36 6.10
CA VAL A 344 -5.02 -5.37 7.54
C VAL A 344 -6.27 -5.84 8.27
N LEU A 345 -6.14 -6.88 9.11
CA LEU A 345 -7.19 -7.25 10.06
C LEU A 345 -6.97 -6.51 11.39
N VAL A 346 -7.89 -5.62 11.73
CA VAL A 346 -7.78 -4.66 12.84
C VAL A 346 -7.65 -5.39 14.19
N GLY A 347 -6.76 -4.89 15.04
CA GLY A 347 -6.48 -5.45 16.36
C GLY A 347 -7.43 -4.97 17.45
N GLU A 348 -7.14 -5.38 18.69
CA GLU A 348 -7.84 -4.91 19.90
C GLU A 348 -7.58 -3.40 20.18
N ASP A 349 -6.59 -2.82 19.49
CA ASP A 349 -6.22 -1.40 19.49
C ASP A 349 -7.07 -0.54 18.55
N GLY A 350 -7.85 -1.14 17.64
CA GLY A 350 -8.76 -0.41 16.74
C GLY A 350 -8.08 0.38 15.61
N VAL A 351 -6.76 0.26 15.44
CA VAL A 351 -5.99 1.02 14.44
C VAL A 351 -5.59 0.12 13.26
N TYR A 352 -5.65 0.66 12.05
CA TYR A 352 -4.99 0.10 10.86
C TYR A 352 -3.94 1.07 10.32
N ARG A 353 -2.90 0.51 9.70
CA ARG A 353 -1.83 1.25 9.02
C ARG A 353 -1.39 0.49 7.78
N PHE A 354 -1.41 1.16 6.64
CA PHE A 354 -0.68 0.76 5.44
C PHE A 354 0.58 1.62 5.36
N GLU A 355 1.74 1.01 5.17
CA GLU A 355 3.04 1.70 5.19
C GLU A 355 3.57 1.94 3.77
N ASP A 356 4.29 3.04 3.57
CA ASP A 356 5.01 3.36 2.31
C ASP A 356 4.13 3.39 1.03
N VAL A 357 2.84 3.73 1.13
CA VAL A 357 1.90 3.79 0.01
C VAL A 357 2.33 4.87 -1.00
N PRO A 358 2.53 4.53 -2.30
CA PRO A 358 3.03 5.48 -3.29
C PRO A 358 1.92 6.32 -3.91
N PHE A 359 1.97 7.63 -3.74
CA PHE A 359 1.13 8.62 -4.41
C PHE A 359 1.91 9.34 -5.51
N GLY A 360 1.28 9.64 -6.64
CA GLY A 360 1.92 10.29 -7.79
C GLY A 360 2.31 9.33 -8.92
N GLY A 361 3.32 9.69 -9.72
CA GLY A 361 3.80 8.95 -10.90
C GLY A 361 2.98 9.18 -12.18
N ARG A 362 3.48 8.67 -13.32
CA ARG A 362 2.82 8.79 -14.64
C ARG A 362 1.43 8.13 -14.63
N GLY A 363 0.41 8.86 -15.12
CA GLY A 363 -0.85 8.27 -15.55
C GLY A 363 -2.08 9.02 -15.05
N PHE A 364 -2.35 8.95 -13.74
CA PHE A 364 -3.53 9.54 -13.11
C PHE A 364 -3.22 9.98 -11.68
N GLN A 365 -4.00 10.93 -11.14
CA GLN A 365 -4.07 11.12 -9.69
C GLN A 365 -4.48 9.77 -9.07
N GLN A 366 -3.56 9.12 -8.34
CA GLN A 366 -3.84 7.83 -7.72
C GLN A 366 -4.81 8.04 -6.55
N GLU A 367 -6.10 7.92 -6.85
CA GLU A 367 -7.15 7.80 -5.84
C GLU A 367 -7.11 6.37 -5.29
N TYR A 368 -6.76 6.28 -4.01
CA TYR A 368 -6.83 5.05 -3.25
C TYR A 368 -8.18 4.97 -2.55
N GLN A 369 -8.71 3.76 -2.42
CA GLN A 369 -9.88 3.50 -1.59
C GLN A 369 -9.49 2.54 -0.47
N VAL A 370 -9.97 2.84 0.72
CA VAL A 370 -9.87 1.98 1.89
C VAL A 370 -11.25 1.39 2.10
N LEU A 371 -11.37 0.07 1.93
CA LEU A 371 -12.61 -0.68 2.08
C LEU A 371 -12.60 -1.35 3.45
N LEU A 372 -13.54 -1.01 4.32
CA LEU A 372 -13.67 -1.57 5.66
C LEU A 372 -14.81 -2.59 5.69
N PHE A 373 -14.46 -3.87 5.76
CA PHE A 373 -15.41 -4.98 5.85
C PHE A 373 -15.70 -5.31 7.32
N PRO A 374 -16.93 -5.09 7.83
CA PRO A 374 -17.27 -5.34 9.23
C PRO A 374 -17.09 -6.82 9.59
N GLU A 375 -16.61 -7.08 10.81
CA GLU A 375 -16.27 -8.42 11.32
C GLU A 375 -15.31 -9.26 10.43
N GLY A 376 -14.71 -8.62 9.42
CA GLY A 376 -13.88 -9.26 8.42
C GLY A 376 -14.65 -10.01 7.33
N GLN A 377 -15.97 -9.82 7.22
CA GLN A 377 -16.82 -10.48 6.23
C GLN A 377 -16.76 -9.77 4.86
N LEU A 378 -16.10 -10.39 3.87
CA LEU A 378 -15.94 -9.89 2.50
C LEU A 378 -17.23 -9.93 1.67
N THR A 379 -18.29 -10.58 2.17
CA THR A 379 -19.60 -10.65 1.52
C THR A 379 -20.59 -9.57 1.99
N LEU A 380 -20.20 -8.75 2.97
CA LEU A 380 -20.95 -7.56 3.39
C LEU A 380 -20.46 -6.34 2.62
N ASP A 381 -21.35 -5.37 2.40
CA ASP A 381 -20.99 -4.09 1.78
C ASP A 381 -19.97 -3.34 2.67
N PRO A 382 -18.79 -2.95 2.16
CA PRO A 382 -17.78 -2.26 2.94
C PRO A 382 -18.10 -0.78 3.15
N GLU A 383 -17.64 -0.20 4.26
CA GLU A 383 -17.50 1.25 4.35
C GLU A 383 -16.36 1.69 3.42
N VAL A 384 -16.65 2.56 2.45
CA VAL A 384 -15.66 3.05 1.47
C VAL A 384 -15.13 4.41 1.88
N ARG A 385 -13.82 4.51 2.15
CA ARG A 385 -13.13 5.77 2.43
C ARG A 385 -12.14 6.09 1.30
N THR A 386 -12.40 7.16 0.53
CA THR A 386 -11.43 7.69 -0.44
C THR A 386 -10.24 8.34 0.28
N VAL A 387 -9.04 7.97 -0.14
CA VAL A 387 -7.78 8.62 0.25
C VAL A 387 -7.15 9.25 -0.99
N SER A 388 -6.95 10.56 -0.94
CA SER A 388 -6.23 11.31 -1.96
C SER A 388 -5.12 12.13 -1.32
N PHE A 389 -3.98 12.20 -1.99
CA PHE A 389 -2.87 13.07 -1.62
C PHE A 389 -2.61 14.05 -2.76
N ARG A 390 -2.59 15.34 -2.44
CA ARG A 390 -2.17 16.39 -3.36
C ARG A 390 -0.78 16.87 -2.93
N PRO A 391 0.30 16.52 -3.64
CA PRO A 391 1.59 17.11 -3.37
C PRO A 391 1.53 18.62 -3.64
N LEU A 392 2.28 19.38 -2.82
CA LEU A 392 2.56 20.78 -3.11
C LEU A 392 3.85 20.86 -3.97
N PRO A 393 3.99 21.87 -4.84
CA PRO A 393 5.28 22.22 -5.41
C PRO A 393 6.34 22.38 -4.30
N GLU A 394 7.59 22.04 -4.60
CA GLU A 394 8.73 22.06 -3.67
C GLU A 394 8.66 21.04 -2.50
N GLN A 395 7.58 20.27 -2.36
CA GLN A 395 7.50 19.23 -1.32
C GLN A 395 8.43 18.06 -1.65
N LEU A 396 9.28 17.67 -0.71
CA LEU A 396 10.12 16.46 -0.81
C LEU A 396 9.54 15.30 0.04
N PRO A 397 9.90 14.03 -0.28
CA PRO A 397 9.62 12.90 0.59
C PRO A 397 10.39 13.01 1.93
N SER A 398 9.99 12.19 2.92
CA SER A 398 10.61 12.24 4.24
C SER A 398 12.02 11.64 4.20
N GLY A 399 13.00 12.34 4.78
CA GLY A 399 14.41 11.93 4.76
C GLY A 399 15.14 12.25 3.46
N SER A 400 14.47 12.83 2.46
CA SER A 400 15.08 13.19 1.18
C SER A 400 15.76 14.56 1.24
N VAL A 401 16.84 14.74 0.46
CA VAL A 401 17.53 16.01 0.30
C VAL A 401 17.92 16.21 -1.16
N ASN A 402 17.48 17.31 -1.76
CA ASN A 402 17.86 17.69 -3.13
C ASN A 402 18.77 18.92 -3.09
N TRP A 403 19.89 18.82 -3.79
CA TRP A 403 20.92 19.86 -3.93
C TRP A 403 20.95 20.35 -5.36
N LEU A 404 21.04 21.66 -5.54
CA LEU A 404 21.23 22.29 -6.83
C LEU A 404 22.32 23.35 -6.74
N ILE A 405 23.30 23.28 -7.64
CA ILE A 405 24.40 24.23 -7.75
C ILE A 405 24.46 24.72 -9.19
N SER A 406 24.15 26.00 -9.42
CA SER A 406 24.24 26.66 -10.72
C SER A 406 25.31 27.74 -10.73
N ALA A 407 26.03 27.88 -11.85
CA ALA A 407 26.96 28.96 -12.10
C ALA A 407 26.93 29.37 -13.58
N GLY A 408 26.90 30.67 -13.88
CA GLY A 408 26.83 31.15 -15.24
C GLY A 408 26.76 32.68 -15.35
N ALA A 409 26.46 33.16 -16.56
CA ALA A 409 26.33 34.58 -16.87
C ALA A 409 24.96 34.87 -17.49
N ARG A 410 24.30 35.94 -17.03
CA ARG A 410 23.01 36.38 -17.58
C ARG A 410 23.15 36.80 -19.04
N ARG A 411 22.27 36.31 -19.91
CA ARG A 411 22.20 36.74 -21.31
C ARG A 411 21.65 38.17 -21.36
N LYS A 412 22.38 39.10 -22.00
CA LYS A 412 21.98 40.51 -22.17
C LYS A 412 21.49 40.84 -23.59
N SER A 413 21.63 39.91 -24.53
CA SER A 413 21.25 40.00 -25.93
C SER A 413 21.32 38.60 -26.56
N ASN A 414 20.55 38.33 -27.62
CA ASN A 414 20.67 37.07 -28.37
C ASN A 414 22.07 36.87 -28.97
N LYS A 415 22.87 37.94 -29.13
CA LYS A 415 24.25 37.88 -29.61
C LYS A 415 25.16 37.21 -28.59
N PHE A 416 25.47 35.94 -28.85
CA PHE A 416 26.32 35.11 -28.01
C PHE A 416 27.78 35.61 -27.96
N PHE A 417 28.50 35.25 -26.90
CA PHE A 417 29.80 35.85 -26.53
C PHE A 417 30.98 35.51 -27.46
N TRP A 418 30.75 34.69 -28.49
CA TRP A 418 31.76 34.25 -29.46
C TRP A 418 31.26 34.55 -30.88
N GLN A 419 31.73 35.65 -31.46
CA GLN A 419 31.74 35.77 -32.92
C GLN A 419 32.79 34.80 -33.45
N ILE A 420 32.34 33.82 -34.25
CA ILE A 420 33.24 32.98 -35.04
C ILE A 420 33.76 33.85 -36.18
N PHE A 421 35.08 34.02 -36.24
CA PHE A 421 35.80 34.78 -37.28
C PHE A 421 36.07 33.92 -38.53
#